data_AF-A0A7Y5YB83-F1
#
_entry.id   AF-A0A7Y5YB83-F1
#
_cell.length_a   1.000
_cell.length_b   1.000
_cell.length_c   1.000
_cell.angle_alpha   90.00
_cell.angle_beta   90.00
_cell.angle_gamma   90.00
#
_symmetry.space_group_name_H-M   'P 1'
#
loop_
_entity.id
_entity.type
_entity.pdbx_description
1 polymer ?
#
loop_
_entity_poly.entity_id
_entity_poly.type
_entity_poly.pdbx_seq_one_letter_code
_entity_poly.pdbx_strand_id
1 'polypeptide(L)'
;MTALALFIDAGVHLSLAPGYQNAQPGTVSQGTLFLLEATVALVAGAYVLVRGSRTAYAVALVVALSAFAAVVLYAYVDIPAIGPIPAMYDPVWFFSKILSAVAEGAGALLALAGVVRAGRRTHDAGAGRGARRRRR
;
A
#
# COMPACT_ATOMS: atom_id res chain seq x y z
N MET A 1 -9.44 -0.44 -9.81
CA MET A 1 -8.88 -1.69 -9.26
C MET A 1 -7.84 -1.40 -8.18
N THR A 2 -6.84 -0.53 -8.40
CA THR A 2 -5.89 -0.13 -7.34
C THR A 2 -6.57 0.34 -6.05
N ALA A 3 -7.52 1.28 -6.14
CA ALA A 3 -8.24 1.77 -4.97
C ALA A 3 -9.07 0.67 -4.26
N LEU A 4 -9.64 -0.26 -5.02
CA LEU A 4 -10.37 -1.41 -4.46
C LEU A 4 -9.44 -2.31 -3.66
N ALA A 5 -8.24 -2.60 -4.19
CA ALA A 5 -7.24 -3.40 -3.49
C ALA A 5 -6.82 -2.73 -2.17
N LEU A 6 -6.58 -1.41 -2.17
CA LEU A 6 -6.27 -0.64 -0.95
C LEU A 6 -7.42 -0.63 0.07
N PHE A 7 -8.67 -0.68 -0.38
CA PHE A 7 -9.81 -0.75 0.54
C PHE A 7 -10.01 -2.14 1.13
N ILE A 8 -9.69 -3.20 0.39
CA ILE A 8 -9.66 -4.57 0.91
C ILE A 8 -8.56 -4.69 1.97
N ASP A 9 -7.36 -4.21 1.65
CA ASP A 9 -6.19 -4.12 2.53
C ASP A 9 -6.53 -3.40 3.86
N ALA A 10 -7.04 -2.17 3.76
CA ALA A 10 -7.50 -1.42 4.93
C ALA A 10 -8.57 -2.18 5.74
N GLY A 11 -9.52 -2.82 5.08
CA GLY A 11 -10.55 -3.63 5.73
C GLY A 11 -9.96 -4.81 6.52
N VAL A 12 -8.97 -5.51 5.95
CA VAL A 12 -8.25 -6.60 6.63
C VAL A 12 -7.54 -6.07 7.86
N HIS A 13 -6.77 -4.98 7.75
CA HIS A 13 -6.04 -4.43 8.90
C HIS A 13 -6.94 -3.86 9.99
N LEU A 14 -8.05 -3.19 9.64
CA LEU A 14 -9.07 -2.78 10.62
C LEU A 14 -9.67 -3.98 11.35
N SER A 15 -9.90 -5.10 10.65
CA SER A 15 -10.47 -6.31 11.25
C SER A 15 -9.49 -7.04 12.17
N LEU A 16 -8.18 -7.00 11.85
CA LEU A 16 -7.14 -7.63 12.66
C LEU A 16 -6.79 -6.80 13.89
N ALA A 17 -6.77 -5.46 13.77
CA ALA A 17 -6.28 -4.57 14.81
C ALA A 17 -6.76 -4.87 16.25
N PRO A 18 -8.05 -5.16 16.53
CA PRO A 18 -8.50 -5.44 17.89
C PRO A 18 -7.83 -6.66 18.53
N GLY A 19 -7.48 -7.68 17.74
CA GLY A 19 -6.83 -8.91 18.22
C GLY A 19 -5.37 -8.74 18.59
N TYR A 20 -4.75 -7.60 18.24
CA TYR A 20 -3.31 -7.38 18.34
C TYR A 20 -2.95 -6.15 19.20
N GLN A 21 -3.78 -5.83 20.20
CA GLN A 21 -3.58 -4.63 21.04
C GLN A 21 -2.56 -4.80 22.16
N ASN A 22 -2.20 -6.03 22.51
CA ASN A 22 -1.15 -6.27 23.49
C ASN A 22 0.21 -5.80 22.93
N ALA A 23 0.96 -5.05 23.73
CA ALA A 23 2.27 -4.52 23.36
C ALA A 23 3.34 -4.99 24.36
N GLN A 24 4.54 -5.27 23.86
CA GLN A 24 5.70 -5.48 24.70
C GLN A 24 6.14 -4.14 25.33
N PRO A 25 6.78 -4.16 26.51
CA PRO A 25 7.32 -2.93 27.11
C PRO A 25 8.25 -2.19 26.14
N GLY A 26 7.97 -0.90 25.92
CA GLY A 26 8.77 -0.05 25.03
C GLY A 26 8.40 -0.10 23.55
N THR A 27 7.39 -0.87 23.14
CA THR A 27 6.91 -0.94 21.75
C THR A 27 5.49 -0.44 21.60
N VAL A 28 5.09 -0.06 20.38
CA VAL A 28 3.67 0.09 20.03
C VAL A 28 3.03 -1.29 19.85
N SER A 29 1.70 -1.37 19.98
CA SER A 29 0.99 -2.61 19.66
C SER A 29 0.99 -2.87 18.15
N GLN A 30 1.01 -4.14 17.75
CA GLN A 30 0.82 -4.52 16.34
C GLN A 30 -0.53 -4.00 15.81
N GLY A 31 -1.56 -3.98 16.65
CA GLY A 31 -2.85 -3.38 16.33
C GLY A 31 -2.76 -1.90 15.99
N THR A 32 -1.89 -1.14 16.64
CA THR A 32 -1.63 0.27 16.28
C THR A 32 -1.03 0.39 14.89
N LEU A 33 -0.10 -0.51 14.53
CA LEU A 33 0.49 -0.54 13.18
C LEU A 33 -0.56 -0.90 12.12
N PHE A 34 -1.45 -1.85 12.39
CA PHE A 34 -2.56 -2.17 11.49
C PHE A 34 -3.51 -0.98 11.31
N LEU A 35 -3.86 -0.26 12.37
CA LEU A 35 -4.71 0.94 12.27
C LEU A 35 -4.02 2.07 11.47
N LEU A 36 -2.71 2.26 11.67
CA LEU A 36 -1.94 3.24 10.93
C LEU A 36 -1.92 2.92 9.44
N GLU A 37 -1.59 1.68 9.09
CA GLU A 37 -1.62 1.20 7.71
C GLU A 37 -3.01 1.44 7.11
N ALA A 38 -4.08 0.97 7.78
CA ALA A 38 -5.42 1.05 7.23
C ALA A 38 -5.86 2.50 6.95
N THR A 39 -5.46 3.42 7.84
CA THR A 39 -5.69 4.86 7.66
C THR A 39 -4.98 5.37 6.41
N VAL A 40 -3.71 5.01 6.23
CA VAL A 40 -2.90 5.40 5.07
C VAL A 40 -3.46 4.78 3.77
N ALA A 41 -3.87 3.52 3.78
CA ALA A 41 -4.49 2.84 2.64
C ALA A 41 -5.82 3.47 2.24
N LEU A 42 -6.68 3.83 3.20
CA LEU A 42 -7.93 4.56 2.92
C LEU A 42 -7.66 5.92 2.25
N VAL A 43 -6.72 6.69 2.78
CA VAL A 43 -6.33 7.99 2.22
C VAL A 43 -5.75 7.83 0.82
N ALA A 44 -4.85 6.87 0.62
CA ALA A 44 -4.25 6.58 -0.68
C ALA A 44 -5.29 6.10 -1.70
N GLY A 45 -6.21 5.23 -1.30
CA GLY A 45 -7.31 4.74 -2.13
C GLY A 45 -8.23 5.87 -2.57
N ALA A 46 -8.63 6.73 -1.63
CA ALA A 46 -9.41 7.94 -1.93
C ALA A 46 -8.63 8.89 -2.86
N TYR A 47 -7.33 9.08 -2.64
CA TYR A 47 -6.48 9.91 -3.49
C TYR A 47 -6.40 9.39 -4.93
N VAL A 48 -6.29 8.07 -5.12
CA VAL A 48 -6.36 7.43 -6.45
C VAL A 48 -7.71 7.69 -7.12
N LEU A 49 -8.83 7.56 -6.38
CA LEU A 49 -10.17 7.81 -6.94
C LEU A 49 -10.38 9.28 -7.33
N VAL A 50 -9.96 10.22 -6.49
CA VAL A 50 -10.20 11.65 -6.70
C VAL A 50 -9.27 12.24 -7.77
N ARG A 51 -7.99 11.86 -7.79
CA ARG A 51 -7.00 12.49 -8.69
C ARG A 51 -6.62 11.64 -9.89
N GLY A 52 -6.57 10.32 -9.76
CA GLY A 52 -6.13 9.41 -10.84
C GLY A 52 -4.77 9.77 -11.46
N SER A 53 -3.92 10.51 -10.75
CA SER A 53 -2.67 11.09 -11.26
C SER A 53 -1.51 10.11 -11.09
N ARG A 54 -0.38 10.36 -11.77
CA ARG A 54 0.85 9.57 -11.59
C ARG A 54 1.30 9.55 -10.13
N THR A 55 1.21 10.69 -9.45
CA THR A 55 1.53 10.80 -8.01
C THR A 55 0.58 9.97 -7.16
N ALA A 56 -0.72 9.94 -7.48
CA ALA A 56 -1.68 9.12 -6.74
C ALA A 56 -1.37 7.63 -6.85
N TYR A 57 -1.05 7.16 -8.05
CA TYR A 57 -0.59 5.78 -8.24
C TYR A 57 0.77 5.50 -7.58
N ALA A 58 1.68 6.47 -7.52
CA ALA A 58 2.97 6.30 -6.84
C ALA A 58 2.79 6.18 -5.32
N VAL A 59 1.93 6.98 -4.71
CA VAL A 59 1.57 6.85 -3.29
C VAL A 59 0.94 5.47 -3.03
N ALA A 60 -0.03 5.06 -3.85
CA ALA A 60 -0.65 3.74 -3.74
C ALA A 60 0.36 2.60 -3.86
N LEU A 61 1.34 2.73 -4.76
CA LEU A 61 2.41 1.74 -4.92
C LEU A 61 3.27 1.62 -3.66
N VAL A 62 3.68 2.75 -3.07
CA VAL A 62 4.51 2.77 -1.86
C VAL A 62 3.78 2.09 -0.71
N VAL A 63 2.50 2.43 -0.50
CA VAL A 63 1.68 1.86 0.58
C VAL A 63 1.53 0.36 0.40
N ALA A 64 0.97 -0.08 -0.74
CA ALA A 64 0.70 -1.49 -0.99
C ALA A 64 1.98 -2.35 -1.01
N LEU A 65 3.07 -1.84 -1.59
CA LEU A 65 4.34 -2.56 -1.62
C LEU A 65 4.97 -2.66 -0.21
N SER A 66 4.84 -1.62 0.62
CA SER A 66 5.35 -1.65 1.99
C SER A 66 4.60 -2.64 2.87
N ALA A 67 3.27 -2.68 2.76
CA ALA A 67 2.42 -3.64 3.48
C ALA A 67 2.72 -5.07 3.02
N PHE A 68 2.75 -5.31 1.70
CA PHE A 68 3.12 -6.61 1.13
C PHE A 68 4.51 -7.08 1.60
N ALA A 69 5.50 -6.19 1.53
CA ALA A 69 6.84 -6.50 1.97
C ALA A 69 6.87 -6.84 3.47
N ALA A 70 6.12 -6.12 4.31
CA ALA A 70 6.03 -6.42 5.73
C ALA A 70 5.40 -7.79 5.99
N VAL A 71 4.25 -8.10 5.37
CA VAL A 71 3.56 -9.39 5.54
C VAL A 71 4.44 -10.56 5.10
N VAL A 72 5.11 -10.45 3.94
CA VAL A 72 6.00 -11.50 3.44
C VAL A 72 7.25 -11.61 4.30
N LEU A 73 7.89 -10.49 4.65
CA LEU A 73 9.13 -10.48 5.42
C LEU A 73 8.91 -11.11 6.79
N TYR A 74 7.90 -10.67 7.53
CA TYR A 74 7.59 -11.21 8.86
C TYR A 74 6.95 -12.60 8.82
N ALA A 75 6.54 -13.11 7.66
CA ALA A 75 6.17 -14.51 7.51
C ALA A 75 7.37 -15.46 7.38
N TYR A 76 8.51 -14.95 6.90
CA TYR A 76 9.68 -15.80 6.60
C TYR A 76 10.92 -15.49 7.44
N VAL A 77 11.02 -14.29 8.02
CA VAL A 77 12.21 -13.83 8.74
C VAL A 77 11.83 -13.39 10.15
N ASP A 78 12.48 -14.00 11.13
CA ASP A 78 12.35 -13.62 12.53
C ASP A 78 13.19 -12.37 12.83
N ILE A 79 12.55 -11.21 12.74
CA ILE A 79 13.16 -9.92 13.04
C ILE A 79 12.76 -9.53 14.46
N PRO A 80 13.73 -9.31 15.36
CA PRO A 80 13.45 -8.87 16.72
C PRO A 80 12.83 -7.45 16.73
N ALA A 81 12.33 -7.01 17.89
CA ALA A 81 11.84 -5.65 18.03
C ALA A 81 12.92 -4.61 17.68
N ILE A 82 12.55 -3.57 16.94
CA ILE A 82 13.44 -2.49 16.51
C ILE A 82 12.86 -1.16 16.99
N GLY A 83 13.45 -0.61 18.05
CA GLY A 83 12.95 0.61 18.67
C GLY A 83 11.48 0.45 19.10
N PRO A 84 10.56 1.34 18.67
CA PRO A 84 9.15 1.23 19.02
C PRO A 84 8.41 0.14 18.23
N ILE A 85 9.02 -0.47 17.20
CA ILE A 85 8.39 -1.49 16.38
C ILE A 85 8.52 -2.86 17.08
N PRO A 86 7.41 -3.55 17.40
CA PRO A 86 7.46 -4.84 18.08
C PRO A 86 8.07 -5.94 17.18
N ALA A 87 8.48 -7.06 17.78
CA ALA A 87 8.76 -8.27 17.03
C ALA A 87 7.46 -8.78 16.41
N MET A 88 7.40 -8.89 15.08
CA MET A 88 6.16 -9.23 14.36
C MET A 88 6.22 -10.57 13.62
N TYR A 89 7.27 -11.37 13.85
CA TYR A 89 7.41 -12.65 13.18
C TYR A 89 6.22 -13.56 13.48
N ASP A 90 5.59 -14.04 12.42
CA ASP A 90 4.49 -14.98 12.48
C ASP A 90 4.55 -15.87 11.23
N PRO A 91 4.98 -17.13 11.34
CA PRO A 91 5.08 -18.03 10.19
C PRO A 91 3.74 -18.60 9.72
N VAL A 92 2.66 -18.41 10.48
CA VAL A 92 1.37 -19.03 10.19
C VAL A 92 0.63 -18.25 9.12
N TRP A 93 0.14 -18.94 8.09
CA TRP A 93 -0.69 -18.37 7.03
C TRP A 93 -2.16 -18.72 7.25
N PHE A 94 -2.93 -17.76 7.74
CA PHE A 94 -4.38 -17.85 7.88
C PHE A 94 -5.08 -16.98 6.83
N PHE A 95 -6.40 -17.15 6.69
CA PHE A 95 -7.17 -16.54 5.60
C PHE A 95 -6.97 -15.03 5.46
N SER A 96 -7.12 -14.26 6.55
CA SER A 96 -6.96 -12.79 6.49
C SER A 96 -5.54 -12.36 6.11
N LYS A 97 -4.50 -13.08 6.53
CA LYS A 97 -3.12 -12.80 6.13
C LYS A 97 -2.88 -13.09 4.65
N ILE A 98 -3.41 -14.19 4.13
CA ILE A 98 -3.36 -14.51 2.69
C ILE A 98 -4.12 -13.43 1.91
N LEU A 99 -5.30 -13.02 2.39
CA LEU A 99 -6.10 -11.98 1.77
C LEU A 99 -5.36 -10.65 1.74
N SER A 100 -4.68 -10.26 2.83
CA SER A 100 -3.79 -9.09 2.90
C SER A 100 -2.72 -9.18 1.82
N ALA A 101 -1.92 -10.24 1.83
CA ALA A 101 -0.80 -10.40 0.90
C ALA A 101 -1.25 -10.37 -0.57
N VAL A 102 -2.39 -10.98 -0.90
CA VAL A 102 -2.95 -10.94 -2.26
C VAL A 102 -3.44 -9.54 -2.61
N ALA A 103 -4.15 -8.86 -1.71
CA ALA A 103 -4.67 -7.51 -1.94
C ALA A 103 -3.53 -6.50 -2.11
N GLU A 104 -2.56 -6.52 -1.22
CA GLU A 104 -1.37 -5.66 -1.23
C GLU A 104 -0.51 -5.93 -2.48
N GLY A 105 -0.22 -7.21 -2.77
CA GLY A 105 0.57 -7.60 -3.95
C GLY A 105 -0.10 -7.22 -5.26
N ALA A 106 -1.39 -7.54 -5.43
CA ALA A 106 -2.16 -7.12 -6.60
C ALA A 106 -2.29 -5.59 -6.68
N GLY A 107 -2.51 -4.93 -5.54
CA GLY A 107 -2.58 -3.48 -5.41
C GLY A 107 -1.30 -2.80 -5.87
N ALA A 108 -0.14 -3.31 -5.45
CA ALA A 108 1.17 -2.83 -5.87
C ALA A 108 1.39 -2.98 -7.38
N LEU A 109 1.08 -4.15 -7.96
CA LEU A 109 1.19 -4.36 -9.41
C LEU A 109 0.27 -3.44 -10.21
N LEU A 110 -0.98 -3.27 -9.76
CA LEU A 110 -1.94 -2.37 -10.40
C LEU A 110 -1.52 -0.90 -10.26
N ALA A 111 -1.01 -0.50 -9.10
CA ALA A 111 -0.49 0.84 -8.87
C ALA A 111 0.71 1.12 -9.77
N LEU A 112 1.65 0.18 -9.89
CA LEU A 112 2.80 0.29 -10.79
C LEU A 112 2.35 0.47 -12.24
N ALA A 113 1.39 -0.32 -12.72
CA ALA A 113 0.81 -0.15 -14.05
C ALA A 113 0.17 1.24 -14.22
N GLY A 114 -0.51 1.74 -13.18
CA GLY A 114 -1.05 3.10 -13.12
C GLY A 114 0.02 4.19 -13.25
N VAL A 115 1.13 4.07 -12.52
CA VAL A 115 2.28 5.00 -12.62
C VAL A 115 2.82 5.05 -14.04
N VAL A 116 3.07 3.88 -14.65
CA VAL A 116 3.61 3.78 -16.01
C VAL A 116 2.65 4.37 -17.04
N ARG A 117 1.35 4.06 -16.94
CA ARG A 117 0.34 4.56 -17.89
C ARG A 117 0.11 6.07 -17.76
N ALA A 118 0.06 6.59 -16.53
CA ALA A 118 -0.13 8.01 -16.29
C ALA A 118 1.05 8.85 -16.81
N GLY A 119 2.29 8.33 -16.70
CA GLY A 119 3.49 8.98 -17.24
C GLY A 119 3.50 9.10 -18.76
N ARG A 120 3.03 8.07 -19.47
CA ARG A 120 2.95 8.10 -20.95
C ARG A 120 1.99 9.20 -21.44
N ARG A 121 0.81 9.32 -20.83
CA ARG A 121 -0.19 10.35 -21.18
C ARG A 121 0.33 11.78 -21.03
N THR A 122 1.17 12.04 -20.02
CA THR A 122 1.78 13.37 -19.83
C THR A 122 2.85 13.70 -20.88
N HIS A 123 3.61 12.71 -21.34
CA HIS A 123 4.59 12.90 -22.42
C HIS A 123 3.92 13.18 -23.77
N ASP A 124 2.86 12.43 -24.12
CA ASP A 124 2.14 12.60 -25.39
C ASP A 124 1.46 13.97 -25.49
N ALA A 125 0.88 14.45 -24.38
CA ALA A 125 0.25 15.78 -24.30
C ALA A 125 1.27 16.93 -24.48
N GLY A 126 2.53 16.73 -24.08
CA GLY A 126 3.62 17.70 -24.29
C GLY A 126 4.09 17.74 -25.74
N ALA A 127 4.24 16.58 -26.37
CA ALA A 127 4.65 16.47 -27.77
C ALA A 127 3.64 17.11 -28.75
N GLY A 128 2.34 16.92 -28.50
CA GLY A 128 1.27 17.49 -29.32
C GLY A 128 1.20 19.03 -29.29
N ARG A 129 1.52 19.66 -28.15
CA ARG A 129 1.57 21.13 -28.03
C ARG A 129 2.80 21.73 -28.72
N GLY A 130 3.95 21.06 -28.65
CA GLY A 130 5.18 21.49 -29.33
C GLY A 130 5.05 21.51 -30.86
N ALA A 131 4.41 20.48 -31.43
CA ALA A 131 4.18 20.39 -32.87
C ALA A 131 3.23 21.48 -33.40
N ARG A 132 2.21 21.88 -32.61
CA ARG A 132 1.24 22.91 -32.98
C ARG A 132 1.81 24.33 -32.94
N ARG A 133 2.84 24.56 -32.11
CA ARG A 133 3.51 25.87 -31.98
C ARG A 133 4.56 26.13 -33.07
N ARG A 134 5.09 25.08 -33.72
CA ARG A 134 6.02 25.19 -34.86
C ARG A 134 5.37 25.44 -36.22
N ARG A 135 4.03 25.39 -36.29
CA ARG A 135 3.26 25.60 -37.54
C ARG A 135 2.60 26.99 -37.63
N ARG A 136 2.96 27.90 -36.74
CA ARG A 136 2.57 29.33 -36.77
C ARG A 136 3.84 30.15 -36.82
#